data_AF-A0A349TL62-F1
#
_entry.id   AF-A0A349TL62-F1
#
_cell.length_a   1.000
_cell.length_b   1.000
_cell.length_c   1.000
_cell.angle_alpha   90.00
_cell.angle_beta   90.00
_cell.angle_gamma   90.00
#
_symmetry.space_group_name_H-M   'P 1'
#
loop_
_entity.id
_entity.type
_entity.pdbx_description
1 polymer ?
#
loop_
_entity_poly.entity_id
_entity_poly.type
_entity_poly.pdbx_seq_one_letter_code
_entity_poly.pdbx_strand_id
1 'polypeptide(L)'
;MTDHDSETVAVDAFLLTRQWQESPSGNRLIFWFTSTRGPLRLVLEQQESVAFFPTAQESRLRNLLADLSNWRVGTTSLADFAGNPVSAIYFKSQRQLFAARDRLSNKQFHLLEADVKPTDRFLMERFLNSAARLQGRAKGAAGYLDIEQARLTPVQVRPNLKAVSLDIETDMTASQLYSIALYSDQHSIVLMRDEGEDELVAESDTDSLSLQFFESEKRLLEALVKTLESIDPDVVMGWNVVNFDLRCLQEFADAHKVALNLGRNNEPVNWRQSRDGNDRYYALVPGRVVLDGIDLMRSATYQFENFSLEYVSGQLLDRGKLIDDVDQRGAEISELFHTDKAALARYNLEDCRLVWDIFTLEKLLDFAVERSLLTGLELDRSGGSVAAIDFLYLPHLHRQGFVAPALEQLESSNISPGGYV
;
A
#
# COMPACT_ATOMS: atom_id res chain seq x y z
N MET A 1 39.68 -6.02 -0.35
CA MET A 1 38.24 -5.87 -0.63
C MET A 1 37.71 -7.27 -0.81
N THR A 2 37.30 -7.88 0.29
CA THR A 2 36.68 -9.21 0.29
C THR A 2 35.30 -9.07 -0.32
N ASP A 3 35.03 -9.86 -1.37
CA ASP A 3 33.68 -10.14 -1.86
C ASP A 3 32.83 -10.49 -0.64
N HIS A 4 31.85 -9.64 -0.29
CA HIS A 4 30.77 -10.09 0.57
C HIS A 4 29.98 -11.09 -0.28
N ASP A 5 30.11 -12.37 0.05
CA ASP A 5 29.54 -13.51 -0.65
C ASP A 5 28.11 -13.21 -1.16
N SER A 6 27.99 -12.97 -2.47
CA SER A 6 26.69 -12.87 -3.11
C SER A 6 26.10 -14.28 -3.18
N GLU A 7 25.27 -14.63 -2.21
CA GLU A 7 24.58 -15.91 -2.18
C GLU A 7 23.54 -15.95 -3.31
N THR A 8 23.53 -17.03 -4.09
CA THR A 8 22.41 -17.27 -5.01
C THR A 8 21.24 -17.82 -4.19
N VAL A 9 20.14 -17.08 -4.17
CA VAL A 9 18.94 -17.42 -3.39
C VAL A 9 17.82 -17.81 -4.33
N ALA A 10 17.08 -18.85 -3.96
CA ALA A 10 15.80 -19.22 -4.55
C ALA A 10 14.78 -19.35 -3.41
N VAL A 11 13.80 -18.45 -3.36
CA VAL A 11 12.85 -18.38 -2.25
C VAL A 11 11.46 -18.01 -2.75
N ASP A 12 10.43 -18.64 -2.18
CA ASP A 12 9.04 -18.25 -2.40
C ASP A 12 8.74 -17.02 -1.56
N ALA A 13 8.19 -15.99 -2.19
CA ALA A 13 7.94 -14.71 -1.57
C ALA A 13 6.58 -14.16 -1.99
N PHE A 14 6.01 -13.32 -1.13
CA PHE A 14 4.72 -12.67 -1.35
C PHE A 14 4.90 -11.16 -1.45
N LEU A 15 4.32 -10.56 -2.48
CA LEU A 15 4.42 -9.13 -2.78
C LEU A 15 3.65 -8.32 -1.74
N LEU A 16 4.37 -7.44 -1.04
CA LEU A 16 3.80 -6.46 -0.11
C LEU A 16 3.47 -5.17 -0.83
N THR A 17 4.46 -4.53 -1.45
CA THR A 17 4.29 -3.24 -2.13
C THR A 17 4.92 -3.23 -3.51
N ARG A 18 4.34 -2.44 -4.41
CA ARG A 18 4.86 -2.17 -5.74
C ARG A 18 4.85 -0.67 -5.99
N GLN A 19 5.96 -0.12 -6.45
CA GLN A 19 6.04 1.28 -6.86
C GLN A 19 6.95 1.45 -8.08
N TRP A 20 6.82 2.58 -8.76
CA TRP A 20 7.78 3.01 -9.76
C TRP A 20 8.27 4.41 -9.44
N GLN A 21 9.53 4.67 -9.77
CA GLN A 21 10.18 5.97 -9.69
C GLN A 21 10.72 6.31 -11.07
N GLU A 22 10.62 7.58 -11.48
CA GLU A 22 11.20 8.02 -12.74
C GLU A 22 12.67 8.40 -12.54
N SER A 23 13.52 8.06 -13.51
CA SER A 23 14.91 8.51 -13.57
C SER A 23 15.27 8.97 -14.98
N PRO A 24 16.40 9.69 -15.17
CA PRO A 24 16.85 10.09 -16.51
C PRO A 24 17.10 8.91 -17.47
N SER A 25 17.40 7.72 -16.95
CA SER A 25 17.68 6.53 -17.77
C SER A 25 16.43 5.69 -18.08
N GLY A 26 15.33 5.91 -17.37
CA GLY A 26 14.08 5.15 -17.50
C GLY A 26 13.31 5.08 -16.18
N ASN A 27 12.21 4.34 -16.18
CA ASN A 27 11.50 3.99 -14.95
C ASN A 27 12.31 2.96 -14.16
N ARG A 28 12.29 3.12 -12.84
CA ARG A 28 12.77 2.16 -11.85
C ARG A 28 11.55 1.50 -11.22
N LEU A 29 11.35 0.21 -11.43
CA LEU A 29 10.27 -0.56 -10.78
C LEU A 29 10.81 -1.17 -9.50
N ILE A 30 10.12 -0.98 -8.39
CA ILE A 30 10.53 -1.45 -7.07
C ILE A 30 9.41 -2.30 -6.51
N PHE A 31 9.77 -3.52 -6.11
CA PHE A 31 8.86 -4.48 -5.51
C PHE A 31 9.44 -4.92 -4.18
N TRP A 32 8.62 -4.90 -3.14
CA TRP A 32 8.97 -5.45 -1.84
C TRP A 32 8.17 -6.71 -1.58
N PHE A 33 8.84 -7.76 -1.11
CA PHE A 33 8.25 -9.03 -0.79
C PHE A 33 8.53 -9.42 0.66
N THR A 34 7.64 -10.19 1.27
CA THR A 34 7.91 -10.97 2.49
C THR A 34 8.25 -12.41 2.12
N SER A 35 9.12 -13.07 2.91
CA SER A 35 9.55 -14.45 2.66
C SER A 35 10.02 -15.12 3.95
N THR A 36 10.32 -16.43 3.88
CA THR A 36 10.94 -17.16 4.99
C THR A 36 12.36 -16.67 5.34
N ARG A 37 12.99 -15.87 4.48
CA ARG A 37 14.28 -15.20 4.74
C ARG A 37 14.11 -13.75 5.20
N GLY A 38 12.89 -13.33 5.52
CA GLY A 38 12.56 -11.95 5.81
C GLY A 38 12.28 -11.13 4.56
N PRO A 39 12.34 -9.79 4.67
CA PRO A 39 11.94 -8.88 3.59
C PRO A 39 12.93 -8.91 2.43
N LEU A 40 12.41 -8.89 1.22
CA LEU A 40 13.18 -8.87 -0.02
C LEU A 40 12.80 -7.64 -0.84
N ARG A 41 13.77 -6.98 -1.44
CA ARG A 41 13.54 -5.90 -2.41
C ARG A 41 14.06 -6.30 -3.77
N LEU A 42 13.24 -6.08 -4.80
CA LEU A 42 13.61 -6.20 -6.19
C LEU A 42 13.52 -4.84 -6.85
N VAL A 43 14.60 -4.44 -7.52
CA VAL A 43 14.67 -3.19 -8.27
C VAL A 43 15.00 -3.51 -9.73
N LEU A 44 14.14 -3.05 -10.63
CA LEU A 44 14.35 -3.15 -12.08
C LEU A 44 14.58 -1.76 -12.63
N GLU A 45 15.82 -1.49 -13.04
CA GLU A 45 16.23 -0.22 -13.61
C GLU A 45 15.89 -0.13 -15.12
N GLN A 46 15.87 1.09 -15.66
CA GLN A 46 15.80 1.35 -17.10
C GLN A 46 14.57 0.73 -17.80
N GLN A 47 13.44 0.64 -17.09
CA GLN A 47 12.20 0.13 -17.63
C GLN A 47 11.47 1.21 -18.44
N GLU A 48 10.78 0.80 -19.50
CA GLU A 48 9.98 1.69 -20.34
C GLU A 48 8.50 1.52 -20.04
N SER A 49 7.75 2.61 -20.15
CA SER A 49 6.29 2.61 -20.22
C SER A 49 5.84 2.34 -21.64
N VAL A 50 4.80 1.53 -21.83
CA VAL A 50 4.34 1.12 -23.16
C VAL A 50 2.84 1.36 -23.34
N ALA A 51 2.47 1.79 -24.54
CA ALA A 51 1.11 1.78 -25.04
C ALA A 51 1.12 1.33 -26.51
N PHE A 52 -0.06 1.14 -27.10
CA PHE A 52 -0.18 0.71 -28.49
C PHE A 52 -0.98 1.69 -29.34
N PHE A 53 -0.79 1.62 -30.65
CA PHE A 53 -1.51 2.43 -31.63
C PHE A 53 -1.62 1.70 -32.97
N PRO A 54 -2.63 1.99 -33.81
CA PRO A 54 -2.73 1.38 -35.14
C PRO A 54 -1.51 1.69 -36.02
N THR A 55 -0.84 0.67 -36.55
CA THR A 55 0.41 0.82 -37.31
C THR A 55 0.26 1.77 -38.50
N ALA A 56 -0.90 1.75 -39.18
CA ALA A 56 -1.20 2.63 -40.30
C ALA A 56 -1.15 4.13 -39.94
N GLN A 57 -1.23 4.49 -38.65
CA GLN A 57 -1.20 5.87 -38.18
C GLN A 57 0.18 6.34 -37.69
N GLU A 58 1.26 5.56 -37.88
CA GLU A 58 2.59 5.91 -37.38
C GLU A 58 3.08 7.28 -37.87
N SER A 59 2.89 7.62 -39.15
CA SER A 59 3.27 8.93 -39.68
C SER A 59 2.55 10.08 -38.98
N ARG A 60 1.26 9.89 -38.65
CA ARG A 60 0.46 10.88 -37.91
C ARG A 60 0.97 11.01 -36.47
N LEU A 61 1.23 9.89 -35.80
CA LEU A 61 1.81 9.87 -34.45
C LEU A 61 3.13 10.64 -34.39
N ARG A 62 4.06 10.36 -35.32
CA ARG A 62 5.36 11.03 -35.41
C ARG A 62 5.23 12.54 -35.58
N ASN A 63 4.30 12.99 -36.42
CA ASN A 63 4.04 14.41 -36.60
C ASN A 63 3.45 15.05 -35.33
N LEU A 64 2.52 14.37 -34.66
CA LEU A 64 1.87 14.87 -33.45
C LEU A 64 2.81 14.95 -32.24
N LEU A 65 3.87 14.15 -32.21
CA LEU A 65 4.86 14.09 -31.13
C LEU A 65 6.26 14.56 -31.57
N ALA A 66 6.38 15.30 -32.68
CA ALA A 66 7.66 15.67 -33.28
C ALA A 66 8.57 16.50 -32.37
N ASP A 67 7.98 17.27 -31.45
CA ASP A 67 8.65 18.08 -30.44
C ASP A 67 9.00 17.33 -29.15
N LEU A 68 8.50 16.10 -28.98
CA LEU A 68 8.84 15.25 -27.85
C LEU A 68 10.06 14.38 -28.16
N SER A 69 10.93 14.22 -27.18
CA SER A 69 12.07 13.30 -27.22
C SER A 69 11.86 12.13 -26.25
N ASN A 70 12.80 11.18 -26.23
CA ASN A 70 12.82 10.03 -25.28
C ASN A 70 11.66 9.04 -25.42
N TRP A 71 11.17 8.88 -26.65
CA TRP A 71 10.23 7.83 -27.02
C TRP A 71 10.68 7.11 -28.28
N ARG A 72 10.22 5.86 -28.47
CA ARG A 72 10.49 5.05 -29.64
C ARG A 72 9.28 4.23 -30.05
N VAL A 73 9.23 3.85 -31.33
CA VAL A 73 8.23 2.90 -31.86
C VAL A 73 8.88 1.52 -31.97
N GLY A 74 8.12 0.47 -31.65
CA GLY A 74 8.48 -0.91 -31.94
C GLY A 74 7.37 -1.61 -32.72
N THR A 75 7.75 -2.49 -33.64
CA THR A 75 6.82 -3.37 -34.33
C THR A 75 6.31 -4.45 -33.37
N THR A 76 5.07 -4.90 -33.57
CA THR A 76 4.46 -5.99 -32.80
C THR A 76 3.78 -6.98 -33.74
N SER A 77 3.43 -8.16 -33.22
CA SER A 77 2.56 -9.13 -33.88
C SER A 77 1.11 -9.05 -33.38
N LEU A 78 0.73 -7.94 -32.74
CA LEU A 78 -0.58 -7.75 -32.12
C LEU A 78 -1.52 -6.98 -33.06
N ALA A 79 -2.81 -7.09 -32.80
CA ALA A 79 -3.88 -6.35 -33.47
C ALA A 79 -4.83 -5.68 -32.46
N ASP A 80 -5.56 -4.65 -32.90
CA ASP A 80 -6.69 -4.11 -32.16
C ASP A 80 -7.94 -5.03 -32.30
N PHE A 81 -9.04 -4.69 -31.61
CA PHE A 81 -10.28 -5.49 -31.65
C PHE A 81 -10.99 -5.47 -33.01
N ALA A 82 -10.61 -4.56 -33.91
CA ALA A 82 -11.07 -4.55 -35.30
C ALA A 82 -10.17 -5.38 -36.24
N GLY A 83 -9.11 -6.00 -35.71
CA GLY A 83 -8.16 -6.81 -36.47
C GLY A 83 -7.07 -6.00 -37.19
N ASN A 84 -6.94 -4.70 -36.92
CA ASN A 84 -5.87 -3.91 -37.54
C ASN A 84 -4.54 -4.13 -36.81
N PRO A 85 -3.41 -4.27 -37.52
CA PRO A 85 -2.10 -4.34 -36.89
C PRO A 85 -1.79 -3.13 -36.02
N VAL A 86 -1.20 -3.36 -34.85
CA VAL A 86 -0.76 -2.30 -33.95
C VAL A 86 0.76 -2.29 -33.77
N SER A 87 1.29 -1.09 -33.58
CA SER A 87 2.67 -0.84 -33.17
C SER A 87 2.69 -0.43 -31.71
N ALA A 88 3.79 -0.70 -31.02
CA ALA A 88 4.02 -0.24 -29.66
C ALA A 88 4.75 1.10 -29.66
N ILE A 89 4.34 2.01 -28.77
CA ILE A 89 5.09 3.22 -28.43
C ILE A 89 5.65 3.08 -27.02
N TYR A 90 6.95 3.30 -26.87
CA TYR A 90 7.68 3.19 -25.62
C TYR A 90 8.16 4.56 -25.17
N PHE A 91 8.05 4.83 -23.87
CA PHE A 91 8.56 6.03 -23.22
C PHE A 91 9.47 5.65 -22.07
N LYS A 92 10.54 6.43 -21.84
CA LYS A 92 11.38 6.28 -20.64
C LYS A 92 10.72 6.77 -19.35
N SER A 93 9.57 7.44 -19.45
CA SER A 93 8.86 8.07 -18.33
C SER A 93 7.36 7.81 -18.46
N GLN A 94 6.73 7.38 -17.37
CA GLN A 94 5.27 7.25 -17.28
C GLN A 94 4.58 8.60 -17.41
N ARG A 95 5.14 9.67 -16.85
CA ARG A 95 4.63 11.03 -16.99
C ARG A 95 4.63 11.47 -18.45
N GLN A 96 5.67 11.14 -19.21
CA GLN A 96 5.69 11.42 -20.65
C GLN A 96 4.64 10.61 -21.42
N LEU A 97 4.44 9.33 -21.09
CA LEU A 97 3.35 8.54 -21.67
C LEU A 97 1.99 9.20 -21.42
N PHE A 98 1.70 9.62 -20.18
CA PHE A 98 0.44 10.29 -19.84
C PHE A 98 0.29 11.64 -20.56
N ALA A 99 1.34 12.46 -20.60
CA ALA A 99 1.32 13.73 -21.33
C ALA A 99 1.08 13.52 -22.84
N ALA A 100 1.70 12.49 -23.43
CA ALA A 100 1.48 12.12 -24.82
C ALA A 100 0.04 11.61 -25.05
N ARG A 101 -0.48 10.74 -24.18
CA ARG A 101 -1.86 10.25 -24.22
C ARG A 101 -2.85 11.42 -24.22
N ASP A 102 -2.74 12.33 -23.27
CA ASP A 102 -3.68 13.45 -23.11
C ASP A 102 -3.60 14.40 -24.32
N ARG A 103 -2.37 14.68 -24.81
CA ARG A 103 -2.14 15.49 -26.01
C ARG A 103 -2.74 14.84 -27.26
N LEU A 104 -2.55 13.54 -27.44
CA LEU A 104 -3.05 12.79 -28.60
C LEU A 104 -4.58 12.68 -28.56
N SER A 105 -5.16 12.46 -27.38
CA SER A 105 -6.61 12.38 -27.19
C SER A 105 -7.32 13.67 -27.63
N ASN A 106 -6.74 14.84 -27.29
CA ASN A 106 -7.20 16.16 -27.77
C ASN A 106 -7.16 16.33 -29.30
N LYS A 107 -6.49 15.43 -30.02
CA LYS A 107 -6.38 15.40 -31.49
C LYS A 107 -7.09 14.19 -32.10
N GLN A 108 -7.99 13.55 -31.35
CA GLN A 108 -8.72 12.35 -31.77
C GLN A 108 -7.77 11.23 -32.21
N PHE A 109 -6.69 11.05 -31.45
CA PHE A 109 -5.76 9.94 -31.58
C PHE A 109 -5.67 9.27 -30.21
N HIS A 110 -6.14 8.03 -30.11
CA HIS A 110 -6.21 7.32 -28.84
C HIS A 110 -5.11 6.27 -28.76
N LEU A 111 -4.32 6.33 -27.68
CA LEU A 111 -3.38 5.27 -27.35
C LEU A 111 -4.13 4.16 -26.61
N LEU A 112 -3.85 2.93 -27.00
CA LEU A 112 -4.40 1.72 -26.40
C LEU A 112 -3.55 1.32 -25.18
N GLU A 113 -4.22 0.92 -24.10
CA GLU A 113 -3.61 0.50 -22.83
C GLU A 113 -2.62 1.49 -22.20
N ALA A 114 -2.79 2.79 -22.47
CA ALA A 114 -1.93 3.85 -21.93
C ALA A 114 -2.17 4.14 -20.43
N ASP A 115 -3.18 3.53 -19.84
CA ASP A 115 -3.60 3.62 -18.44
C ASP A 115 -2.96 2.55 -17.55
N VAL A 116 -2.36 1.50 -18.13
CA VAL A 116 -1.70 0.43 -17.38
C VAL A 116 -0.41 0.94 -16.71
N LYS A 117 -0.31 0.77 -15.39
CA LYS A 117 0.89 1.16 -14.62
C LYS A 117 2.08 0.26 -14.98
N PRO A 118 3.32 0.79 -15.03
CA PRO A 118 4.50 -0.03 -15.35
C PRO A 118 4.74 -1.21 -14.42
N THR A 119 4.45 -1.06 -13.12
CA THR A 119 4.53 -2.15 -12.14
C THR A 119 3.53 -3.25 -12.46
N ASP A 120 2.30 -2.88 -12.78
CA ASP A 120 1.22 -3.81 -13.05
C ASP A 120 1.48 -4.51 -14.37
N ARG A 121 1.93 -3.77 -15.40
CA ARG A 121 2.37 -4.33 -16.70
C ARG A 121 3.44 -5.40 -16.51
N PHE A 122 4.45 -5.11 -15.69
CA PHE A 122 5.53 -6.06 -15.44
C PHE A 122 5.02 -7.37 -14.81
N LEU A 123 4.14 -7.26 -13.82
CA LEU A 123 3.58 -8.39 -13.08
C LEU A 123 2.58 -9.19 -13.92
N MET A 124 1.57 -8.53 -14.50
CA MET A 124 0.48 -9.16 -15.26
C MET A 124 1.01 -9.96 -16.46
N GLU A 125 1.98 -9.42 -17.22
CA GLU A 125 2.54 -10.09 -18.40
C GLU A 125 3.33 -11.35 -18.08
N ARG A 126 3.62 -11.57 -16.80
CA ARG A 126 4.30 -12.75 -16.26
C ARG A 126 3.36 -13.65 -15.47
N PHE A 127 2.05 -13.36 -15.46
CA PHE A 127 1.05 -14.03 -14.64
C PHE A 127 1.43 -14.06 -13.15
N LEU A 128 2.11 -12.99 -12.70
CA LEU A 128 2.48 -12.79 -11.30
C LEU A 128 1.39 -11.96 -10.65
N ASN A 129 0.52 -12.59 -9.87
CA ASN A 129 -0.43 -11.87 -9.03
C ASN A 129 0.34 -11.30 -7.82
N SER A 130 0.34 -12.04 -6.71
CA SER A 130 0.97 -11.57 -5.47
C SER A 130 2.00 -12.53 -4.89
N ALA A 131 2.20 -13.70 -5.50
CA ALA A 131 3.16 -14.70 -5.05
C ALA A 131 4.12 -15.09 -6.17
N ALA A 132 5.41 -15.10 -5.86
CA ALA A 132 6.47 -15.39 -6.81
C ALA A 132 7.62 -16.15 -6.15
N ARG A 133 8.18 -17.12 -6.87
CA ARG A 133 9.52 -17.63 -6.59
C ARG A 133 10.54 -16.67 -7.16
N LEU A 134 11.36 -16.07 -6.30
CA LEU A 134 12.48 -15.21 -6.69
C LEU A 134 13.75 -16.06 -6.70
N GLN A 135 14.44 -16.07 -7.84
CA GLN A 135 15.75 -16.67 -8.00
C GLN A 135 16.74 -15.61 -8.48
N GLY A 136 17.78 -15.32 -7.70
CA GLY A 136 18.76 -14.28 -8.05
C GLY A 136 19.92 -14.22 -7.07
N ARG A 137 20.75 -13.19 -7.18
CA ARG A 137 21.84 -12.94 -6.25
C ARG A 137 21.32 -12.05 -5.13
N ALA A 138 21.37 -12.55 -3.89
CA ALA A 138 21.03 -11.75 -2.73
C ALA A 138 22.22 -10.87 -2.34
N LYS A 139 21.93 -9.61 -2.04
CA LYS A 139 22.89 -8.63 -1.56
C LYS A 139 22.23 -7.77 -0.49
N GLY A 140 22.96 -7.43 0.55
CA GLY A 140 22.47 -6.58 1.65
C GLY A 140 22.85 -7.15 3.01
N ALA A 141 22.74 -6.31 4.02
CA ALA A 141 22.91 -6.66 5.42
C ALA A 141 21.90 -5.88 6.27
N ALA A 142 21.44 -6.50 7.36
CA ALA A 142 20.47 -6.05 8.36
C ALA A 142 19.15 -5.42 7.82
N GLY A 143 18.03 -6.11 8.00
CA GLY A 143 16.68 -5.60 7.76
C GLY A 143 16.01 -6.11 6.48
N TYR A 144 16.72 -6.21 5.35
CA TYR A 144 16.19 -6.80 4.12
C TYR A 144 17.29 -7.26 3.16
N LEU A 145 16.91 -8.03 2.14
CA LEU A 145 17.81 -8.48 1.06
C LEU A 145 17.40 -7.87 -0.29
N ASP A 146 18.32 -7.20 -0.97
CA ASP A 146 18.16 -6.87 -2.39
C ASP A 146 18.40 -8.12 -3.24
N ILE A 147 17.50 -8.39 -4.18
CA ILE A 147 17.64 -9.50 -5.14
C ILE A 147 18.03 -8.92 -6.50
N GLU A 148 19.31 -9.05 -6.83
CA GLU A 148 19.87 -8.66 -8.12
C GLU A 148 19.70 -9.79 -9.15
N GLN A 149 19.54 -9.42 -10.43
CA GLN A 149 19.41 -10.37 -11.55
C GLN A 149 18.29 -11.40 -11.35
N ALA A 150 17.18 -10.97 -10.72
CA ALA A 150 16.11 -11.85 -10.34
C ALA A 150 15.35 -12.43 -11.55
N ARG A 151 15.08 -13.73 -11.49
CA ARG A 151 14.05 -14.41 -12.26
C ARG A 151 12.85 -14.66 -11.35
N LEU A 152 11.67 -14.29 -11.82
CA LEU A 152 10.41 -14.47 -11.10
C LEU A 152 9.59 -15.55 -11.79
N THR A 153 9.06 -16.48 -11.00
CA THR A 153 8.12 -17.52 -11.47
C THR A 153 6.87 -17.49 -10.61
N PRO A 154 5.65 -17.51 -11.19
CA PRO A 154 4.42 -17.56 -10.41
C PRO A 154 4.38 -18.78 -9.48
N VAL A 155 3.94 -18.57 -8.24
CA VAL A 155 3.65 -19.63 -7.27
C VAL A 155 2.37 -19.29 -6.49
N GLN A 156 1.83 -20.24 -5.73
CA GLN A 156 0.64 -20.06 -4.90
C GLN A 156 1.01 -20.26 -3.43
N VAL A 157 1.83 -19.34 -2.89
CA VAL A 157 2.25 -19.35 -1.48
C VAL A 157 1.46 -18.32 -0.69
N ARG A 158 1.10 -18.65 0.55
CA ARG A 158 0.52 -17.70 1.51
C ARG A 158 1.61 -17.31 2.50
N PRO A 159 1.84 -16.01 2.74
CA PRO A 159 2.84 -15.56 3.69
C PRO A 159 2.32 -15.69 5.11
N ASN A 160 3.24 -15.79 6.08
CA ASN A 160 2.94 -15.48 7.47
C ASN A 160 3.34 -14.01 7.70
N LEU A 161 2.36 -13.11 7.72
CA LEU A 161 2.60 -11.67 7.81
C LEU A 161 2.86 -11.26 9.26
N LYS A 162 3.97 -10.56 9.51
CA LYS A 162 4.16 -9.85 10.78
C LYS A 162 3.31 -8.58 10.79
N ALA A 163 2.44 -8.42 11.77
CA ALA A 163 1.56 -7.27 11.86
C ALA A 163 1.79 -6.48 13.15
N VAL A 164 1.45 -5.19 13.12
CA VAL A 164 1.30 -4.35 14.31
C VAL A 164 0.02 -3.53 14.15
N SER A 165 -0.80 -3.44 15.20
CA SER A 165 -1.86 -2.46 15.30
C SER A 165 -1.30 -1.14 15.81
N LEU A 166 -1.69 -0.04 15.19
CA LEU A 166 -1.28 1.32 15.55
C LEU A 166 -2.52 2.16 15.82
N ASP A 167 -2.45 2.95 16.89
CA ASP A 167 -3.44 3.95 17.28
C ASP A 167 -2.73 5.16 17.91
N ILE A 168 -3.30 6.37 17.77
CA ILE A 168 -2.79 7.59 18.38
C ILE A 168 -3.86 8.30 19.20
N GLU A 169 -3.42 8.98 20.26
CA GLU A 169 -4.26 9.88 21.02
C GLU A 169 -3.80 11.32 20.88
N THR A 170 -4.76 12.22 20.68
CA THR A 170 -4.54 13.67 20.51
C THR A 170 -5.48 14.47 21.38
N ASP A 171 -5.25 15.78 21.47
CA ASP A 171 -6.29 16.70 21.91
C ASP A 171 -7.50 16.69 20.95
N MET A 172 -8.60 17.30 21.37
CA MET A 172 -9.85 17.35 20.58
C MET A 172 -9.71 17.96 19.18
N THR A 173 -8.73 18.84 18.98
CA THR A 173 -8.51 19.51 17.69
C THR A 173 -7.40 18.88 16.86
N ALA A 174 -6.80 17.77 17.33
CA ALA A 174 -5.61 17.16 16.75
C ALA A 174 -4.46 18.15 16.53
N SER A 175 -4.34 19.13 17.43
CA SER A 175 -3.26 20.13 17.48
C SER A 175 -2.06 19.68 18.32
N GLN A 176 -2.26 18.68 19.20
CA GLN A 176 -1.26 18.12 20.08
C GLN A 176 -1.36 16.59 20.13
N LEU A 177 -0.23 15.92 19.96
CA LEU A 177 -0.07 14.48 20.09
C LEU A 177 0.23 14.11 21.54
N TYR A 178 -0.65 13.28 22.12
CA TYR A 178 -0.51 12.78 23.48
C TYR A 178 0.23 11.44 23.54
N SER A 179 -0.15 10.47 22.73
CA SER A 179 0.50 9.15 22.73
C SER A 179 0.34 8.39 21.42
N ILE A 180 1.17 7.37 21.24
CA ILE A 180 1.14 6.42 20.12
C ILE A 180 1.22 5.02 20.70
N ALA A 181 0.23 4.18 20.45
CA ALA A 181 0.26 2.77 20.83
C ALA A 181 0.64 1.88 19.65
N LEU A 182 1.34 0.80 19.98
CA LEU A 182 1.73 -0.26 19.05
C LEU A 182 1.47 -1.61 19.74
N TYR A 183 0.60 -2.41 19.14
CA TYR A 183 0.25 -3.74 19.67
C TYR A 183 0.48 -4.86 18.65
N SER A 184 1.03 -5.97 19.15
CA SER A 184 1.06 -7.28 18.50
C SER A 184 1.07 -8.36 19.58
N ASP A 185 0.98 -9.63 19.18
CA ASP A 185 1.15 -10.78 20.07
C ASP A 185 2.50 -10.80 20.82
N GLN A 186 3.49 -10.04 20.37
CA GLN A 186 4.84 -9.98 20.94
C GLN A 186 5.20 -8.62 21.57
N HIS A 187 4.39 -7.59 21.31
CA HIS A 187 4.71 -6.21 21.68
C HIS A 187 3.47 -5.48 22.20
N SER A 188 3.56 -4.92 23.39
CA SER A 188 2.59 -3.99 23.98
C SER A 188 3.34 -2.72 24.34
N ILE A 189 3.32 -1.70 23.48
CA ILE A 189 4.15 -0.50 23.63
C ILE A 189 3.26 0.73 23.51
N VAL A 190 3.41 1.68 24.43
CA VAL A 190 2.86 3.03 24.33
C VAL A 190 3.99 4.03 24.46
N LEU A 191 4.13 4.86 23.44
CA LEU A 191 5.01 6.03 23.45
C LEU A 191 4.17 7.22 23.90
N MET A 192 4.54 7.87 24.99
CA MET A 192 3.76 8.91 25.66
C MET A 192 4.52 10.23 25.66
N ARG A 193 3.83 11.35 25.37
CA ARG A 193 4.40 12.69 25.48
C ARG A 193 4.44 13.09 26.96
N ASP A 194 5.62 13.07 27.56
CA ASP A 194 5.90 13.60 28.91
C ASP A 194 7.40 13.64 29.22
N GLU A 195 7.78 14.27 30.33
CA GLU A 195 9.15 14.21 30.89
C GLU A 195 9.33 13.07 31.93
N GLY A 196 8.43 12.07 31.93
CA GLY A 196 8.42 10.95 32.89
C GLY A 196 9.55 9.92 32.70
N GLU A 197 9.63 8.96 33.62
CA GLU A 197 10.55 7.82 33.52
C GLU A 197 9.82 6.62 32.89
N ASP A 198 10.51 5.84 32.05
CA ASP A 198 9.93 4.65 31.42
C ASP A 198 9.44 3.63 32.46
N GLU A 199 8.26 3.06 32.22
CA GLU A 199 7.58 2.17 33.15
C GLU A 199 7.11 0.87 32.47
N LEU A 200 7.09 -0.21 33.26
CA LEU A 200 6.37 -1.44 32.91
C LEU A 200 5.06 -1.46 33.70
N VAL A 201 3.96 -1.25 33.00
CA VAL A 201 2.61 -1.24 33.60
C VAL A 201 2.04 -2.65 33.52
N ALA A 202 1.84 -3.29 34.67
CA ALA A 202 1.19 -4.59 34.71
C ALA A 202 -0.29 -4.45 34.29
N GLU A 203 -0.73 -5.28 33.36
CA GLU A 203 -2.13 -5.34 32.90
C GLU A 203 -2.82 -6.61 33.38
N SER A 204 -2.07 -7.71 33.48
CA SER A 204 -2.50 -8.97 34.07
C SER A 204 -1.31 -9.67 34.74
N ASP A 205 -1.52 -10.85 35.32
CA ASP A 205 -0.43 -11.66 35.90
C ASP A 205 0.62 -12.07 34.85
N THR A 206 0.28 -12.05 33.55
CA THR A 206 1.13 -12.53 32.46
C THR A 206 1.46 -11.46 31.41
N ASP A 207 0.75 -10.34 31.38
CA ASP A 207 0.93 -9.28 30.39
C ASP A 207 1.32 -7.95 31.03
N SER A 208 2.29 -7.28 30.41
CA SER A 208 2.75 -5.95 30.79
C SER A 208 2.85 -5.05 29.57
N LEU A 209 2.40 -3.82 29.73
CA LEU A 209 2.56 -2.71 28.80
C LEU A 209 3.90 -2.01 29.06
N SER A 210 4.70 -1.80 28.01
CA SER A 210 5.86 -0.90 28.04
C SER A 210 5.41 0.53 27.76
N LEU A 211 5.43 1.37 28.80
CA LEU A 211 5.12 2.79 28.71
C LEU A 211 6.43 3.57 28.67
N GLN A 212 6.68 4.26 27.55
CA GLN A 212 7.93 5.02 27.33
C GLN A 212 7.63 6.50 27.16
N PHE A 213 8.38 7.37 27.83
CA PHE A 213 8.09 8.81 27.86
C PHE A 213 9.07 9.62 27.01
N PHE A 214 8.53 10.63 26.32
CA PHE A 214 9.28 11.51 25.43
C PHE A 214 8.95 12.98 25.67
N GLU A 215 9.98 13.77 25.98
CA GLU A 215 9.91 15.19 26.37
C GLU A 215 9.23 16.12 25.33
N SER A 216 9.14 15.68 24.07
CA SER A 216 8.54 16.46 22.98
C SER A 216 7.94 15.58 21.89
N GLU A 217 6.98 16.14 21.14
CA GLU A 217 6.37 15.47 19.97
C GLU A 217 7.42 15.07 18.93
N LYS A 218 8.45 15.91 18.73
CA LYS A 218 9.60 15.56 17.88
C LYS A 218 10.26 14.25 18.33
N ARG A 219 10.58 14.11 19.62
CA ARG A 219 11.21 12.91 20.17
C ARG A 219 10.28 11.71 20.10
N LEU A 220 8.99 11.92 20.32
CA LEU A 220 7.95 10.91 20.20
C LEU A 220 7.86 10.33 18.77
N LEU A 221 7.87 11.20 17.75
CA LEU A 221 7.87 10.79 16.34
C LEU A 221 9.17 10.09 15.93
N GLU A 222 10.32 10.59 16.39
CA GLU A 222 11.62 9.90 16.19
C GLU A 222 11.62 8.50 16.84
N ALA A 223 10.96 8.35 17.99
CA ALA A 223 10.82 7.08 18.67
C ALA A 223 9.86 6.13 17.95
N LEU A 224 8.76 6.62 17.37
CA LEU A 224 7.87 5.82 16.52
C LEU A 224 8.65 5.19 15.36
N VAL A 225 9.43 5.99 14.63
CA VAL A 225 10.23 5.49 13.49
C VAL A 225 11.18 4.38 13.93
N LYS A 226 11.91 4.59 15.03
CA LYS A 226 12.84 3.58 15.58
C LYS A 226 12.12 2.33 16.08
N THR A 227 10.97 2.49 16.72
CA THR A 227 10.19 1.37 17.25
C THR A 227 9.66 0.50 16.11
N LEU A 228 9.12 1.12 15.06
CA LEU A 228 8.71 0.40 13.85
C LEU A 228 9.89 -0.23 13.09
N GLU A 229 11.07 0.39 13.07
CA GLU A 229 12.28 -0.22 12.52
C GLU A 229 12.70 -1.47 13.32
N SER A 230 12.58 -1.42 14.65
CA SER A 230 12.90 -2.54 15.55
C SER A 230 11.90 -3.71 15.42
N ILE A 231 10.60 -3.41 15.35
CA ILE A 231 9.55 -4.44 15.17
C ILE A 231 9.62 -5.04 13.75
N ASP A 232 9.93 -4.20 12.76
CA ASP A 232 9.92 -4.48 11.33
C ASP A 232 8.68 -5.26 10.83
N PRO A 233 7.46 -4.72 11.03
CA PRO A 233 6.24 -5.38 10.59
C PRO A 233 6.12 -5.38 9.05
N ASP A 234 5.49 -6.41 8.51
CA ASP A 234 5.02 -6.44 7.12
C ASP A 234 3.72 -5.64 6.95
N VAL A 235 2.89 -5.60 8.00
CA VAL A 235 1.58 -4.94 8.02
C VAL A 235 1.48 -3.96 9.18
N VAL A 236 1.05 -2.73 8.91
CA VAL A 236 0.56 -1.79 9.91
C VAL A 236 -0.96 -1.73 9.75
N MET A 237 -1.70 -2.12 10.78
CA MET A 237 -3.16 -2.07 10.78
C MET A 237 -3.68 -1.10 11.83
N GLY A 238 -4.94 -0.71 11.71
CA GLY A 238 -5.59 0.22 12.64
C GLY A 238 -7.01 0.51 12.17
N TRP A 239 -7.68 1.46 12.83
CA TRP A 239 -9.07 1.79 12.56
C TRP A 239 -9.21 3.23 12.06
N ASN A 240 -9.51 3.43 10.77
CA ASN A 240 -9.31 4.71 10.08
C ASN A 240 -7.82 5.14 9.98
N VAL A 241 -6.89 4.18 10.10
CA VAL A 241 -5.44 4.38 10.25
C VAL A 241 -4.80 5.23 9.16
N VAL A 242 -5.30 5.11 7.92
CA VAL A 242 -4.72 5.87 6.79
C VAL A 242 -5.14 7.33 6.85
N ASN A 243 -6.40 7.61 7.16
CA ASN A 243 -6.99 8.95 7.03
C ASN A 243 -7.05 9.72 8.35
N PHE A 244 -6.79 9.06 9.48
CA PHE A 244 -6.62 9.67 10.79
C PHE A 244 -5.16 9.54 11.26
N ASP A 245 -4.77 8.38 11.81
CA ASP A 245 -3.49 8.21 12.51
C ASP A 245 -2.28 8.62 11.68
N LEU A 246 -2.10 8.01 10.49
CA LEU A 246 -0.95 8.31 9.63
C LEU A 246 -0.99 9.75 9.08
N ARG A 247 -2.18 10.32 8.88
CA ARG A 247 -2.33 11.72 8.42
C ARG A 247 -1.91 12.68 9.52
N CYS A 248 -2.42 12.51 10.73
CA CYS A 248 -2.04 13.30 11.89
C CYS A 248 -0.55 13.17 12.18
N LEU A 249 0.00 11.95 12.19
CA LEU A 249 1.44 11.72 12.37
C LEU A 249 2.28 12.44 11.31
N GLN A 250 1.84 12.45 10.05
CA GLN A 250 2.52 13.21 8.98
C GLN A 250 2.45 14.72 9.24
N GLU A 251 1.29 15.25 9.64
CA GLU A 251 1.12 16.67 9.93
C GLU A 251 1.98 17.13 11.11
N PHE A 252 2.02 16.35 12.20
CA PHE A 252 2.93 16.59 13.32
C PHE A 252 4.40 16.51 12.88
N ALA A 253 4.77 15.52 12.06
CA ALA A 253 6.12 15.39 11.55
C ALA A 253 6.55 16.58 10.69
N ASP A 254 5.66 17.08 9.81
CA ASP A 254 5.92 18.24 8.98
C ASP A 254 6.07 19.51 9.85
N ALA A 255 5.21 19.70 10.85
CA ALA A 255 5.26 20.82 11.78
C ALA A 255 6.58 20.85 12.59
N HIS A 256 7.05 19.67 13.02
CA HIS A 256 8.28 19.51 13.81
C HIS A 256 9.54 19.25 12.98
N LYS A 257 9.43 19.23 11.64
CA LYS A 257 10.51 18.94 10.69
C LYS A 257 11.20 17.59 10.96
N VAL A 258 10.39 16.59 11.27
CA VAL A 258 10.82 15.19 11.42
C VAL A 258 10.60 14.45 10.12
N ALA A 259 11.59 13.68 9.68
CA ALA A 259 11.41 12.77 8.55
C ALA A 259 10.64 11.52 9.01
N LEU A 260 9.33 11.47 8.76
CA LEU A 260 8.48 10.33 9.11
C LEU A 260 8.67 9.16 8.14
N ASN A 261 9.84 8.53 8.23
CA ASN A 261 10.25 7.44 7.34
C ASN A 261 9.76 6.09 7.87
N LEU A 262 8.47 5.81 7.68
CA LEU A 262 7.85 4.55 8.12
C LEU A 262 8.10 3.38 7.16
N GLY A 263 8.63 3.63 5.96
CA GLY A 263 8.99 2.60 4.99
C GLY A 263 10.28 1.88 5.33
N ARG A 264 10.38 0.61 4.93
CA ARG A 264 11.64 -0.12 4.92
C ARG A 264 12.66 0.64 4.07
N ASN A 265 13.95 0.44 4.38
CA ASN A 265 15.05 1.22 3.82
C ASN A 265 14.97 2.73 4.15
N ASN A 266 14.36 3.08 5.30
CA ASN A 266 14.21 4.45 5.77
C ASN A 266 13.55 5.36 4.71
N GLU A 267 12.54 4.83 4.01
CA GLU A 267 11.83 5.53 2.95
C GLU A 267 10.57 6.24 3.51
N PRO A 268 10.21 7.42 2.99
CA PRO A 268 9.05 8.16 3.46
C PRO A 268 7.73 7.52 3.00
N VAL A 269 6.64 7.87 3.69
CA VAL A 269 5.28 7.55 3.24
C VAL A 269 4.97 8.33 1.95
N ASN A 270 4.44 7.64 0.94
CA ASN A 270 4.03 8.25 -0.31
C ASN A 270 2.52 8.46 -0.30
N TRP A 271 2.09 9.72 -0.21
CA TRP A 271 0.69 10.10 -0.16
C TRP A 271 0.10 10.33 -1.54
N ARG A 272 -1.15 9.88 -1.74
CA ARG A 272 -1.97 10.21 -2.91
C ARG A 272 -3.36 10.61 -2.46
N GLN A 273 -3.84 11.76 -2.90
CA GLN A 273 -5.22 12.18 -2.66
C GLN A 273 -6.14 11.61 -3.74
N SER A 274 -7.33 11.17 -3.36
CA SER A 274 -8.38 10.76 -4.28
C SER A 274 -8.77 11.94 -5.19
N ARG A 275 -9.09 11.64 -6.45
CA ARG A 275 -9.55 12.64 -7.42
C ARG A 275 -11.02 13.02 -7.25
N ASP A 276 -11.77 12.22 -6.49
CA ASP A 276 -13.23 12.32 -6.39
C ASP A 276 -13.71 13.37 -5.37
N GLY A 277 -12.81 14.21 -4.84
CA GLY A 277 -13.16 15.38 -4.02
C GLY A 277 -13.50 15.13 -2.55
N ASN A 278 -13.49 13.88 -2.08
CA ASN A 278 -13.83 13.53 -0.68
C ASN A 278 -12.66 13.64 0.33
N ASP A 279 -11.60 14.39 0.02
CA ASP A 279 -10.37 14.51 0.86
C ASP A 279 -9.80 13.19 1.38
N ARG A 280 -10.09 12.08 0.70
CA ARG A 280 -9.58 10.76 1.05
C ARG A 280 -8.16 10.61 0.55
N TYR A 281 -7.28 10.10 1.41
CA TYR A 281 -5.89 9.81 1.11
C TYR A 281 -5.65 8.30 1.00
N TYR A 282 -4.61 7.98 0.24
CA TYR A 282 -3.99 6.66 0.16
C TYR A 282 -2.52 6.81 0.55
N ALA A 283 -2.04 5.91 1.40
CA ALA A 283 -0.66 5.87 1.87
C ALA A 283 0.04 4.63 1.31
N LEU A 284 1.13 4.84 0.58
CA LEU A 284 2.07 3.76 0.23
C LEU A 284 3.30 3.87 1.13
N VAL A 285 3.51 2.85 1.97
CA VAL A 285 4.66 2.73 2.87
C VAL A 285 5.62 1.70 2.27
N PRO A 286 6.77 2.09 1.68
CA PRO A 286 7.64 1.13 0.97
C PRO A 286 7.99 -0.10 1.82
N GLY A 287 7.65 -1.28 1.32
CA GLY A 287 7.91 -2.54 2.01
C GLY A 287 7.00 -2.90 3.16
N ARG A 288 5.95 -2.12 3.44
CA ARG A 288 4.91 -2.41 4.44
C ARG A 288 3.53 -2.14 3.87
N VAL A 289 2.57 -2.98 4.23
CA VAL A 289 1.17 -2.81 3.83
C VAL A 289 0.44 -2.07 4.94
N VAL A 290 -0.37 -1.07 4.60
CA VAL A 290 -1.24 -0.41 5.57
C VAL A 290 -2.67 -0.94 5.38
N LEU A 291 -3.21 -1.63 6.39
CA LEU A 291 -4.55 -2.21 6.33
C LEU A 291 -5.49 -1.48 7.28
N ASP A 292 -6.40 -0.72 6.70
CA ASP A 292 -7.47 -0.05 7.43
C ASP A 292 -8.63 -1.01 7.71
N GLY A 293 -9.00 -1.17 8.98
CA GLY A 293 -10.06 -2.10 9.39
C GLY A 293 -11.42 -1.79 8.76
N ILE A 294 -11.80 -0.50 8.66
CA ILE A 294 -13.08 -0.08 8.08
C ILE A 294 -13.12 -0.45 6.60
N ASP A 295 -12.08 -0.09 5.85
CA ASP A 295 -12.01 -0.36 4.42
C ASP A 295 -11.96 -1.86 4.10
N LEU A 296 -11.22 -2.62 4.90
CA LEU A 296 -11.05 -4.05 4.71
C LEU A 296 -12.35 -4.81 5.00
N MET A 297 -13.04 -4.48 6.10
CA MET A 297 -14.34 -5.07 6.42
C MET A 297 -15.41 -4.73 5.39
N ARG A 298 -15.46 -3.48 4.90
CA ARG A 298 -16.36 -3.11 3.79
C ARG A 298 -16.06 -3.93 2.54
N SER A 299 -14.78 -4.14 2.22
CA SER A 299 -14.41 -5.01 1.10
C SER A 299 -14.76 -6.48 1.33
N ALA A 300 -14.77 -6.94 2.58
CA ALA A 300 -15.23 -8.26 2.98
C ALA A 300 -16.75 -8.34 3.13
N THR A 301 -17.49 -7.34 2.63
CA THR A 301 -18.97 -7.26 2.57
C THR A 301 -19.70 -7.07 3.89
N TYR A 302 -19.00 -6.73 4.98
CA TYR A 302 -19.63 -6.41 6.25
C TYR A 302 -20.46 -5.13 6.14
N GLN A 303 -21.58 -5.11 6.86
CA GLN A 303 -22.48 -3.98 7.00
C GLN A 303 -22.82 -3.78 8.47
N PHE A 304 -22.52 -2.59 8.97
CA PHE A 304 -22.86 -2.13 10.31
C PHE A 304 -23.61 -0.81 10.22
N GLU A 305 -24.41 -0.46 11.22
CA GLU A 305 -25.09 0.84 11.28
C GLU A 305 -24.09 2.00 11.27
N ASN A 306 -22.98 1.84 11.99
CA ASN A 306 -21.81 2.68 11.91
C ASN A 306 -20.54 1.83 12.08
N PHE A 307 -19.41 2.34 11.58
CA PHE A 307 -18.12 1.65 11.64
C PHE A 307 -17.20 2.29 12.69
N SER A 308 -17.73 2.82 13.79
CA SER A 308 -16.87 3.20 14.91
C SER A 308 -16.26 1.95 15.54
N LEU A 309 -15.02 2.05 16.05
CA LEU A 309 -14.35 0.91 16.68
C LEU A 309 -15.18 0.37 17.84
N GLU A 310 -15.72 1.26 18.68
CA GLU A 310 -16.64 0.95 19.78
C GLU A 310 -17.82 0.07 19.34
N TYR A 311 -18.53 0.49 18.30
CA TYR A 311 -19.72 -0.21 17.84
C TYR A 311 -19.36 -1.59 17.27
N VAL A 312 -18.32 -1.66 16.44
CA VAL A 312 -17.92 -2.92 15.79
C VAL A 312 -17.34 -3.90 16.80
N SER A 313 -16.49 -3.44 17.72
CA SER A 313 -15.95 -4.29 18.78
C SER A 313 -17.05 -4.78 19.72
N GLY A 314 -18.02 -3.93 20.07
CA GLY A 314 -19.17 -4.34 20.88
C GLY A 314 -20.03 -5.40 20.20
N GLN A 315 -20.23 -5.32 18.87
CA GLN A 315 -20.99 -6.31 18.11
C GLN A 315 -20.24 -7.64 17.91
N LEU A 316 -18.91 -7.62 17.77
CA LEU A 316 -18.13 -8.81 17.39
C LEU A 316 -17.43 -9.49 18.57
N LEU A 317 -17.01 -8.71 19.57
CA LEU A 317 -16.17 -9.18 20.68
C LEU A 317 -16.88 -9.15 22.03
N ASP A 318 -18.11 -8.62 22.10
CA ASP A 318 -18.79 -8.27 23.36
C ASP A 318 -17.91 -7.38 24.28
N ARG A 319 -17.02 -6.58 23.67
CA ARG A 319 -16.08 -5.66 24.34
C ARG A 319 -16.16 -4.27 23.72
N GLY A 320 -16.33 -3.25 24.56
CA GLY A 320 -16.24 -1.84 24.18
C GLY A 320 -14.87 -1.25 24.54
N LYS A 321 -14.67 0.03 24.24
CA LYS A 321 -13.49 0.74 24.74
C LYS A 321 -13.66 1.06 26.23
N LEU A 322 -12.58 1.43 26.91
CA LEU A 322 -12.59 1.66 28.36
C LEU A 322 -13.30 2.96 28.80
N ILE A 323 -13.65 3.85 27.86
CA ILE A 323 -14.34 5.13 28.14
C ILE A 323 -15.79 5.03 27.66
N ASP A 324 -16.74 5.16 28.59
CA ASP A 324 -18.18 4.90 28.40
C ASP A 324 -18.96 6.03 27.71
N ASP A 325 -18.55 7.30 27.83
CA ASP A 325 -19.29 8.46 27.28
C ASP A 325 -18.66 9.01 25.98
N VAL A 326 -19.28 8.69 24.85
CA VAL A 326 -18.84 9.10 23.50
C VAL A 326 -18.84 10.63 23.32
N ASP A 327 -19.79 11.35 23.94
CA ASP A 327 -19.92 12.80 23.78
C ASP A 327 -18.85 13.58 24.57
N GLN A 328 -18.29 12.96 25.61
CA GLN A 328 -17.25 13.55 26.47
C GLN A 328 -15.86 12.94 26.27
N ARG A 329 -15.73 11.91 25.43
CA ARG A 329 -14.50 11.14 25.22
C ARG A 329 -13.26 12.00 24.97
N GLY A 330 -13.35 13.04 24.14
CA GLY A 330 -12.21 13.92 23.87
C GLY A 330 -11.76 14.74 25.09
N ALA A 331 -12.70 15.15 25.95
CA ALA A 331 -12.39 15.85 27.19
C ALA A 331 -11.79 14.89 28.23
N GLU A 332 -12.30 13.66 28.30
CA GLU A 332 -11.79 12.62 29.21
C GLU A 332 -10.38 12.16 28.83
N ILE A 333 -10.09 11.95 27.54
CA ILE A 333 -8.72 11.68 27.05
C ILE A 333 -7.76 12.80 27.46
N SER A 334 -8.20 14.05 27.30
CA SER A 334 -7.41 15.21 27.71
C SER A 334 -7.21 15.25 29.23
N GLU A 335 -8.23 14.91 30.02
CA GLU A 335 -8.11 14.81 31.48
C GLU A 335 -7.13 13.71 31.89
N LEU A 336 -7.24 12.51 31.32
CA LEU A 336 -6.33 11.40 31.58
C LEU A 336 -4.88 11.75 31.23
N PHE A 337 -4.64 12.44 30.11
CA PHE A 337 -3.30 12.91 29.76
C PHE A 337 -2.66 13.79 30.85
N HIS A 338 -3.44 14.65 31.50
CA HIS A 338 -2.95 15.55 32.54
C HIS A 338 -2.92 14.92 33.94
N THR A 339 -3.76 13.92 34.22
CA THR A 339 -3.99 13.38 35.56
C THR A 339 -3.47 11.96 35.77
N ASP A 340 -3.59 11.08 34.77
CA ASP A 340 -3.22 9.67 34.83
C ASP A 340 -2.81 9.13 33.44
N LYS A 341 -1.54 9.34 33.09
CA LYS A 341 -0.98 8.88 31.80
C LYS A 341 -0.92 7.35 31.69
N ALA A 342 -0.82 6.63 32.82
CA ALA A 342 -0.87 5.17 32.80
C ALA A 342 -2.27 4.66 32.43
N ALA A 343 -3.33 5.32 32.90
CA ALA A 343 -4.69 5.04 32.46
C ALA A 343 -4.90 5.36 30.98
N LEU A 344 -4.42 6.52 30.49
CA LEU A 344 -4.46 6.85 29.06
C LEU A 344 -3.73 5.80 28.21
N ALA A 345 -2.56 5.34 28.68
CA ALA A 345 -1.78 4.34 27.97
C ALA A 345 -2.51 2.99 27.86
N ARG A 346 -3.20 2.54 28.92
CA ARG A 346 -4.06 1.34 28.86
C ARG A 346 -5.21 1.52 27.88
N TYR A 347 -5.85 2.69 27.87
CA TYR A 347 -6.94 2.99 26.93
C TYR A 347 -6.47 2.96 25.46
N ASN A 348 -5.38 3.67 25.13
CA ASN A 348 -4.82 3.68 23.77
C ASN A 348 -4.38 2.27 23.33
N LEU A 349 -3.71 1.51 24.22
CA LEU A 349 -3.33 0.12 23.89
C LEU A 349 -4.56 -0.79 23.71
N GLU A 350 -5.64 -0.58 24.45
CA GLU A 350 -6.87 -1.36 24.29
C GLU A 350 -7.50 -1.12 22.91
N ASP A 351 -7.48 0.10 22.38
CA ASP A 351 -7.95 0.37 21.01
C ASP A 351 -7.16 -0.44 19.97
N CYS A 352 -5.84 -0.47 20.12
CA CYS A 352 -4.98 -1.33 19.31
C CYS A 352 -5.33 -2.83 19.46
N ARG A 353 -5.68 -3.30 20.66
CA ARG A 353 -6.07 -4.69 20.90
C ARG A 353 -7.41 -5.04 20.28
N LEU A 354 -8.40 -4.17 20.38
CA LEU A 354 -9.71 -4.39 19.75
C LEU A 354 -9.56 -4.56 18.24
N VAL A 355 -8.72 -3.74 17.60
CA VAL A 355 -8.41 -3.91 16.17
C VAL A 355 -7.75 -5.26 15.91
N TRP A 356 -6.73 -5.63 16.69
CA TRP A 356 -6.05 -6.92 16.56
C TRP A 356 -7.01 -8.11 16.69
N ASP A 357 -7.88 -8.06 17.68
CA ASP A 357 -8.86 -9.11 17.97
C ASP A 357 -9.92 -9.21 16.87
N ILE A 358 -10.40 -8.07 16.33
CA ILE A 358 -11.29 -8.05 15.14
C ILE A 358 -10.60 -8.69 13.93
N PHE A 359 -9.36 -8.29 13.64
CA PHE A 359 -8.59 -8.84 12.51
C PHE A 359 -8.37 -10.35 12.65
N THR A 360 -8.16 -10.82 13.87
CA THR A 360 -7.95 -12.24 14.19
C THR A 360 -9.26 -13.03 14.07
N LEU A 361 -10.34 -12.54 14.68
CA LEU A 361 -11.65 -13.18 14.69
C LEU A 361 -12.20 -13.34 13.26
N GLU A 362 -12.17 -12.25 12.49
CA GLU A 362 -12.72 -12.20 11.13
C GLU A 362 -11.71 -12.60 10.05
N LYS A 363 -10.50 -12.99 10.44
CA LYS A 363 -9.40 -13.43 9.55
C LYS A 363 -9.11 -12.44 8.41
N LEU A 364 -9.08 -11.15 8.75
CA LEU A 364 -8.99 -10.09 7.74
C LEU A 364 -7.65 -10.09 6.98
N LEU A 365 -6.56 -10.50 7.62
CA LEU A 365 -5.26 -10.69 6.93
C LEU A 365 -5.33 -11.81 5.89
N ASP A 366 -5.93 -12.96 6.24
CA ASP A 366 -6.11 -14.09 5.32
C ASP A 366 -6.99 -13.67 4.14
N PHE A 367 -8.08 -12.95 4.41
CA PHE A 367 -8.95 -12.39 3.39
C PHE A 367 -8.17 -11.48 2.42
N ALA A 368 -7.36 -10.56 2.94
CA ALA A 368 -6.54 -9.67 2.11
C ALA A 368 -5.58 -10.47 1.21
N VAL A 369 -4.90 -11.46 1.77
CA VAL A 369 -3.97 -12.36 1.06
C VAL A 369 -4.66 -13.10 -0.07
N GLU A 370 -5.79 -13.78 0.21
CA GLU A 370 -6.50 -14.56 -0.81
C GLU A 370 -7.08 -13.65 -1.90
N ARG A 371 -7.64 -12.50 -1.54
CA ARG A 371 -8.14 -11.51 -2.51
C ARG A 371 -7.02 -11.05 -3.44
N SER A 372 -5.84 -10.75 -2.89
CA SER A 372 -4.68 -10.32 -3.67
C SER A 372 -4.18 -11.44 -4.61
N LEU A 373 -4.12 -12.69 -4.12
CA LEU A 373 -3.79 -13.86 -4.96
C LEU A 373 -4.77 -14.09 -6.11
N LEU A 374 -6.07 -13.87 -5.88
CA LEU A 374 -7.11 -14.07 -6.89
C LEU A 374 -7.16 -12.95 -7.93
N THR A 375 -6.89 -11.70 -7.53
CA THR A 375 -7.15 -10.52 -8.37
C THR A 375 -5.89 -9.87 -8.94
N GLY A 376 -4.71 -10.13 -8.35
CA GLY A 376 -3.47 -9.42 -8.68
C GLY A 376 -3.42 -7.96 -8.20
N LEU A 377 -4.43 -7.53 -7.44
CA LEU A 377 -4.48 -6.21 -6.81
C LEU A 377 -3.69 -6.20 -5.50
N GLU A 378 -3.24 -5.01 -5.11
CA GLU A 378 -2.50 -4.78 -3.87
C GLU A 378 -3.31 -5.21 -2.62
N LEU A 379 -2.62 -5.64 -1.55
CA LEU A 379 -3.25 -6.11 -0.31
C LEU A 379 -4.16 -5.06 0.34
N ASP A 380 -3.78 -3.78 0.26
CA ASP A 380 -4.47 -2.61 0.80
C ASP A 380 -5.51 -2.01 -0.15
N ARG A 381 -5.67 -2.55 -1.37
CA ARG A 381 -6.59 -2.01 -2.36
C ARG A 381 -8.03 -2.44 -2.09
N SER A 382 -8.92 -1.49 -1.84
CA SER A 382 -10.36 -1.73 -1.79
C SER A 382 -11.01 -1.62 -3.18
N GLY A 383 -12.01 -2.46 -3.44
CA GLY A 383 -12.76 -2.48 -4.71
C GLY A 383 -11.88 -2.80 -5.93
N GLY A 384 -12.09 -2.08 -7.04
CA GLY A 384 -11.24 -2.18 -8.22
C GLY A 384 -11.55 -3.33 -9.17
N SER A 385 -12.81 -3.77 -9.28
CA SER A 385 -13.22 -4.91 -10.12
C SER A 385 -12.75 -4.78 -11.59
N VAL A 386 -12.83 -3.58 -12.18
CA VAL A 386 -12.33 -3.33 -13.55
C VAL A 386 -10.82 -3.57 -13.61
N ALA A 387 -10.06 -3.03 -12.66
CA ALA A 387 -8.61 -3.21 -12.63
C ALA A 387 -8.20 -4.68 -12.38
N ALA A 388 -8.98 -5.44 -11.60
CA ALA A 388 -8.76 -6.88 -11.43
C ALA A 388 -8.99 -7.63 -12.74
N ILE A 389 -10.06 -7.30 -13.48
CA ILE A 389 -10.32 -7.87 -14.81
C ILE A 389 -9.17 -7.54 -15.75
N ASP A 390 -8.75 -6.28 -15.85
CA ASP A 390 -7.63 -5.89 -16.72
C ASP A 390 -6.36 -6.65 -16.35
N PHE A 391 -6.01 -6.70 -15.06
CA PHE A 391 -4.82 -7.38 -14.58
C PHE A 391 -4.79 -8.88 -14.96
N LEU A 392 -5.93 -9.56 -14.84
CA LEU A 392 -6.04 -10.99 -15.16
C LEU A 392 -6.20 -11.25 -16.67
N TYR A 393 -6.92 -10.38 -17.39
CA TYR A 393 -7.37 -10.62 -18.75
C TYR A 393 -6.35 -10.19 -19.81
N LEU A 394 -5.73 -9.01 -19.64
CA LEU A 394 -4.76 -8.47 -20.60
C LEU A 394 -3.64 -9.45 -20.99
N PRO A 395 -2.96 -10.16 -20.07
CA PRO A 395 -1.91 -11.08 -20.49
C PRO A 395 -2.45 -12.22 -21.35
N HIS A 396 -3.66 -12.73 -21.09
CA HIS A 396 -4.29 -13.73 -21.96
C HIS A 396 -4.66 -13.16 -23.33
N LEU A 397 -5.22 -11.95 -23.37
CA LEU A 397 -5.54 -11.22 -24.58
C LEU A 397 -4.31 -11.02 -25.47
N HIS A 398 -3.18 -10.61 -24.90
CA HIS A 398 -1.91 -10.47 -25.61
C HIS A 398 -1.40 -11.79 -26.19
N ARG A 399 -1.55 -12.91 -25.48
CA ARG A 399 -1.18 -14.24 -26.02
C ARG A 399 -2.09 -14.69 -27.16
N GLN A 400 -3.31 -14.15 -27.25
CA GLN A 400 -4.20 -14.34 -28.41
C GLN A 400 -3.93 -13.35 -29.56
N GLY A 401 -2.94 -12.48 -29.41
CA GLY A 401 -2.53 -11.55 -30.47
C GLY A 401 -3.30 -10.23 -30.48
N PHE A 402 -3.97 -9.86 -29.39
CA PHE A 402 -4.77 -8.63 -29.32
C PHE A 402 -4.33 -7.68 -28.21
N VAL A 403 -4.62 -6.39 -28.38
CA VAL A 403 -4.50 -5.33 -27.35
C VAL A 403 -5.87 -4.77 -27.02
N ALA A 404 -6.09 -4.35 -25.78
CA ALA A 404 -7.36 -3.81 -25.32
C ALA A 404 -7.62 -2.39 -25.90
N PRO A 405 -8.89 -2.04 -26.15
CA PRO A 405 -9.26 -0.74 -26.68
C PRO A 405 -9.05 0.39 -25.67
N ALA A 406 -8.96 1.63 -26.15
CA ALA A 406 -9.03 2.80 -25.26
C ALA A 406 -10.49 3.03 -24.84
N LEU A 407 -10.72 3.47 -23.59
CA LEU A 407 -12.07 3.71 -23.06
C LEU A 407 -12.87 4.68 -23.93
N GLU A 408 -12.21 5.71 -24.47
CA GLU A 408 -12.84 6.73 -25.32
C GLU A 408 -13.32 6.19 -26.68
N GLN A 409 -12.92 4.98 -27.06
CA GLN A 409 -13.39 4.31 -28.28
C GLN A 409 -14.67 3.48 -28.05
N LEU A 410 -15.09 3.31 -26.78
CA LEU A 410 -16.27 2.52 -26.45
C LEU A 410 -17.53 3.40 -26.48
N GLU A 411 -18.47 3.07 -27.36
CA GLU A 411 -19.78 3.70 -27.36
C GLU A 411 -20.67 3.12 -26.24
N SER A 412 -21.17 3.99 -25.36
CA SER A 412 -22.11 3.62 -24.28
C SER A 412 -23.56 3.57 -24.79
N SER A 413 -23.88 2.70 -25.73
CA SER A 413 -25.19 2.74 -26.41
C SER A 413 -26.18 1.63 -26.03
N ASN A 414 -25.78 0.58 -25.29
CA ASN A 414 -26.68 -0.54 -24.99
C ASN A 414 -26.98 -0.66 -23.48
N ILE A 415 -28.22 -0.34 -23.09
CA ILE A 415 -28.76 -0.69 -21.78
C ILE A 415 -29.00 -2.20 -21.77
N SER A 416 -28.24 -2.93 -20.97
CA SER A 416 -28.46 -4.37 -20.76
C SER A 416 -29.57 -4.58 -19.70
N PRO A 417 -30.57 -5.45 -19.93
CA PRO A 417 -31.59 -5.72 -18.93
C PRO A 417 -30.98 -6.40 -17.69
N GLY A 418 -31.55 -6.13 -16.52
CA GLY A 418 -31.18 -6.79 -15.26
C GLY A 418 -31.78 -8.19 -15.11
N GLY A 419 -31.68 -8.75 -13.90
CA GLY A 419 -32.30 -10.03 -13.57
C GLY A 419 -33.84 -10.00 -13.62
N TYR A 420 -34.45 -11.12 -13.99
CA TYR A 420 -35.89 -11.33 -13.87
C TYR A 420 -36.27 -11.55 -12.41
N VAL A 421 -37.30 -10.84 -11.92
CA VAL A 421 -37.82 -10.96 -10.55
C VAL A 421 -39.15 -11.70 -10.57
#